data_AF-A0A0D3V9S0-F1
#
_entry.id   AF-A0A0D3V9S0-F1
#
_cell.length_a   1.000
_cell.length_b   1.000
_cell.length_c   1.000
_cell.angle_alpha   90.00
_cell.angle_beta   90.00
_cell.angle_gamma   90.00
#
_symmetry.space_group_name_H-M   'P 1'
#
loop_
_entity.id
_entity.type
_entity.pdbx_description
1 polymer ?
#
loop_
_entity_poly.entity_id
_entity_poly.type
_entity_poly.pdbx_seq_one_letter_code
_entity_poly.pdbx_strand_id
1 'polypeptide(L)'
;MKNKHSIMTIIFFIVLVTFSACDINYDSDNDTILSLDKLRSLAKKGEVLSWNDFEGYPFEDIGSGLYIRKYEIEGKYHLLISGRSINNAPDNIYLVKTTGEQIDIRYDDIDSFILN
;
A
#
# COMPACT_ATOMS: atom_id res chain seq x y z
N MET A 1 48.91 -28.99 -31.46
CA MET A 1 47.96 -28.32 -32.37
C MET A 1 46.93 -27.60 -31.51
N LYS A 2 47.02 -26.26 -31.44
CA LYS A 2 46.28 -25.40 -30.50
C LYS A 2 44.78 -25.40 -30.85
N ASN A 3 43.98 -26.05 -30.02
CA ASN A 3 42.54 -26.21 -30.16
C ASN A 3 41.83 -24.99 -29.56
N LYS A 4 41.28 -24.18 -30.47
CA LYS A 4 40.67 -22.85 -30.31
C LYS A 4 39.31 -22.84 -29.58
N HIS A 5 38.99 -23.90 -28.83
CA HIS A 5 37.70 -24.06 -28.17
C HIS A 5 37.72 -23.74 -26.67
N SER A 6 38.87 -23.41 -26.08
CA SER A 6 38.97 -22.97 -24.68
C SER A 6 39.01 -21.44 -24.51
N ILE A 7 39.13 -20.69 -25.62
CA ILE A 7 39.25 -19.22 -25.59
C ILE A 7 37.89 -18.55 -25.87
N MET A 8 36.98 -19.24 -26.58
CA MET A 8 35.64 -18.75 -26.91
C MET A 8 34.58 -19.06 -25.83
N THR A 9 35.00 -19.32 -24.60
CA THR A 9 34.09 -19.41 -23.44
C THR A 9 34.53 -18.47 -22.31
N ILE A 10 35.75 -17.92 -22.39
CA ILE A 10 36.32 -17.01 -21.38
C ILE A 10 36.01 -15.53 -21.69
N ILE A 11 35.47 -15.23 -22.87
CA ILE A 11 35.20 -13.86 -23.34
C ILE A 11 33.71 -13.45 -23.24
N PHE A 12 32.80 -14.35 -22.83
CA PHE A 12 31.35 -14.05 -22.88
C PHE A 12 30.65 -13.73 -21.54
N PHE A 13 31.33 -13.56 -20.41
CA PHE A 13 30.66 -13.05 -19.18
C PHE A 13 31.57 -12.20 -18.29
N ILE A 14 32.48 -11.44 -18.92
CA ILE A 14 33.25 -10.38 -18.26
C ILE A 14 32.55 -9.01 -18.39
N VAL A 15 31.35 -8.94 -19.01
CA VAL A 15 30.64 -7.67 -19.19
C VAL A 15 29.21 -7.77 -18.67
N LEU A 16 29.05 -7.32 -17.43
CA LEU A 16 27.94 -6.57 -16.81
C LEU A 16 28.14 -6.70 -15.30
N VAL A 17 29.28 -6.20 -14.80
CA VAL A 17 29.35 -4.85 -14.23
C VAL A 17 28.40 -4.77 -13.02
N THR A 18 29.00 -5.08 -11.89
CA THR A 18 28.57 -4.71 -10.54
C THR A 18 28.37 -3.20 -10.45
N PHE A 19 27.15 -2.74 -10.72
CA PHE A 19 26.53 -1.53 -10.18
C PHE A 19 25.13 -2.01 -9.79
N SER A 20 24.76 -2.15 -8.53
CA SER A 20 24.90 -1.13 -7.51
C SER A 20 25.27 -1.74 -6.16
N ALA A 21 26.29 -1.17 -5.52
CA ALA A 21 26.12 -0.85 -4.12
C ALA A 21 25.02 0.21 -4.05
N CYS A 22 23.76 -0.23 -3.97
CA CYS A 22 22.76 0.58 -3.31
C CYS A 22 22.80 0.07 -1.87
N ASP A 23 23.51 0.80 -1.00
CA ASP A 23 23.14 0.84 0.40
C ASP A 23 21.74 1.47 0.47
N ILE A 24 20.71 0.69 0.13
CA ILE A 24 19.34 1.01 0.51
C ILE A 24 19.28 0.65 1.99
N ASN A 25 19.52 1.67 2.81
CA ASN A 25 18.93 1.71 4.13
C ASN A 25 17.41 1.61 3.91
N TYR A 26 16.90 0.38 3.90
CA TYR A 26 15.47 0.12 4.00
C TYR A 26 15.07 0.56 5.40
N ASP A 27 14.70 1.83 5.52
CA ASP A 27 13.81 2.27 6.59
C ASP A 27 12.44 1.67 6.24
N SER A 28 12.28 0.38 6.57
CA SER A 28 11.29 -0.52 5.97
C SER A 28 9.86 -0.31 6.46
N ASP A 29 9.59 0.76 7.20
CA ASP A 29 8.25 1.04 7.72
C ASP A 29 7.43 1.97 6.81
N ASN A 30 8.04 2.94 6.12
CA ASN A 30 7.27 3.96 5.40
C ASN A 30 6.86 3.60 3.97
N ASP A 31 7.52 2.63 3.32
CA ASP A 31 7.24 2.31 1.91
C ASP A 31 5.97 1.44 1.73
N THR A 32 5.44 0.90 2.84
CA THR A 32 4.22 0.07 2.85
C THR A 32 3.00 0.76 3.46
N ILE A 33 3.17 1.94 4.07
CA ILE A 33 2.07 2.73 4.63
C ILE A 33 1.26 3.37 3.50
N LEU A 34 -0.07 3.38 3.63
CA LEU A 34 -0.94 4.02 2.65
C LEU A 34 -0.86 5.55 2.81
N SER A 35 -0.34 6.23 1.78
CA SER A 35 -0.20 7.69 1.78
C SER A 35 -1.54 8.40 1.60
N LEU A 36 -1.62 9.67 2.04
CA LEU A 36 -2.82 10.49 1.86
C LEU A 36 -3.13 10.75 0.39
N ASP A 37 -2.11 10.93 -0.45
CA ASP A 37 -2.30 11.12 -1.89
C ASP A 37 -2.89 9.89 -2.57
N LYS A 38 -2.43 8.70 -2.18
CA LYS A 38 -3.01 7.46 -2.67
C LYS A 38 -4.44 7.30 -2.17
N LEU A 39 -4.71 7.61 -0.91
CA LEU A 39 -6.05 7.56 -0.33
C LEU A 39 -7.03 8.48 -1.09
N ARG A 40 -6.63 9.71 -1.40
CA ARG A 40 -7.39 10.64 -2.26
C ARG A 40 -7.66 10.06 -3.64
N SER A 41 -6.66 9.40 -4.24
CA SER A 41 -6.84 8.75 -5.54
C SER A 41 -7.84 7.60 -5.49
N LEU A 42 -7.87 6.84 -4.39
CA LEU A 42 -8.83 5.74 -4.19
C LEU A 42 -10.24 6.29 -3.94
N ALA A 43 -10.37 7.31 -3.08
CA ALA A 43 -11.63 7.96 -2.73
C ALA A 43 -12.46 8.41 -3.96
N LYS A 44 -11.79 8.83 -5.04
CA LYS A 44 -12.43 9.19 -6.33
C LYS A 44 -13.27 8.08 -6.96
N LYS A 45 -13.05 6.81 -6.59
CA LYS A 45 -13.88 5.68 -7.05
C LYS A 45 -15.26 5.64 -6.39
N GLY A 46 -15.45 6.35 -5.27
CA GLY A 46 -16.73 6.43 -4.56
C GLY A 46 -17.26 5.05 -4.18
N GLU A 47 -18.53 4.79 -4.48
CA GLU A 47 -19.23 3.53 -4.17
C GLU A 47 -18.63 2.29 -4.84
N VAL A 48 -17.78 2.44 -5.85
CA VAL A 48 -17.12 1.32 -6.55
C VAL A 48 -15.92 0.79 -5.76
N LEU A 49 -15.49 1.48 -4.68
CA LEU A 49 -14.42 1.00 -3.82
C LEU A 49 -14.72 -0.39 -3.25
N SER A 50 -13.70 -1.23 -3.30
CA SER A 50 -13.72 -2.62 -2.87
C SER A 50 -12.55 -2.91 -1.92
N TRP A 51 -12.61 -4.05 -1.24
CA TRP A 51 -11.51 -4.53 -0.40
C TRP A 51 -10.19 -4.68 -1.17
N ASN A 52 -10.27 -5.03 -2.45
CA ASN A 52 -9.10 -5.29 -3.30
C ASN A 52 -8.35 -4.00 -3.66
N ASP A 53 -9.00 -2.85 -3.61
CA ASP A 53 -8.34 -1.56 -3.84
C ASP A 53 -7.29 -1.24 -2.78
N PHE A 54 -7.36 -1.92 -1.63
CA PHE A 54 -6.46 -1.80 -0.50
C PHE A 54 -5.60 -3.06 -0.31
N GLU A 55 -5.63 -4.00 -1.25
CA GLU A 55 -4.71 -5.14 -1.24
C GLU A 55 -3.26 -4.65 -1.42
N GLY A 56 -2.33 -5.30 -0.70
CA GLY A 56 -0.92 -4.93 -0.70
C GLY A 56 -0.52 -3.94 0.39
N TYR A 57 -1.48 -3.28 1.06
CA TYR A 57 -1.21 -2.50 2.26
C TYR A 57 -1.38 -3.38 3.51
N PRO A 58 -0.47 -3.29 4.49
CA PRO A 58 -0.61 -4.00 5.75
C PRO A 58 -1.83 -3.49 6.52
N PHE A 59 -2.53 -4.43 7.17
CA PHE A 59 -3.69 -4.10 8.01
C PHE A 59 -3.75 -4.99 9.25
N GLU A 60 -4.36 -4.44 10.29
CA GLU A 60 -4.79 -5.19 11.47
C GLU A 60 -6.24 -5.65 11.26
N ASP A 61 -6.52 -6.94 11.45
CA ASP A 61 -7.90 -7.44 11.53
C ASP A 61 -8.39 -7.32 12.97
N ILE A 62 -9.33 -6.41 13.18
CA ILE A 62 -9.92 -6.10 14.50
C ILE A 62 -11.38 -6.54 14.59
N GLY A 63 -11.82 -7.36 13.64
CA GLY A 63 -13.20 -7.84 13.54
C GLY A 63 -13.56 -8.89 14.59
N SER A 64 -14.82 -8.89 15.02
CA SER A 64 -15.43 -10.00 15.75
C SER A 64 -16.82 -10.28 15.18
N GLY A 65 -16.90 -11.22 14.25
CA GLY A 65 -18.12 -11.55 13.51
C GLY A 65 -18.38 -10.68 12.26
N LEU A 66 -17.74 -9.51 12.15
CA LEU A 66 -17.65 -8.70 10.94
C LEU A 66 -16.20 -8.65 10.46
N TYR A 67 -16.00 -8.43 9.16
CA TYR A 67 -14.68 -8.09 8.65
C TYR A 67 -14.41 -6.62 8.96
N ILE A 68 -13.35 -6.34 9.72
CA ILE A 68 -12.93 -4.97 10.03
C ILE A 68 -11.41 -4.91 9.86
N ARG A 69 -10.96 -4.21 8.82
CA ARG A 69 -9.54 -4.00 8.55
C ARG A 69 -9.18 -2.57 8.93
N LYS A 70 -8.14 -2.44 9.74
CA LYS A 70 -7.55 -1.16 10.13
C LYS A 70 -6.20 -1.01 9.43
N TYR A 71 -6.09 0.03 8.60
CA TYR A 71 -4.86 0.38 7.89
C TYR A 71 -4.24 1.62 8.52
N GLU A 72 -2.92 1.62 8.70
CA GLU A 72 -2.21 2.84 9.05
C GLU A 72 -2.08 3.76 7.84
N ILE A 73 -2.30 5.05 8.07
CA ILE A 73 -2.23 6.10 7.06
C ILE A 73 -1.18 7.12 7.49
N GLU A 74 -0.44 7.63 6.51
CA GLU A 74 0.48 8.75 6.70
C GLU A 74 -0.16 9.89 7.52
N GLY A 75 0.59 10.49 8.45
CA GLY A 75 0.10 11.61 9.25
C GLY A 75 -0.68 11.21 10.51
N LYS A 76 -0.49 9.97 11.00
CA LYS A 76 -1.16 9.42 12.21
C LYS A 76 -2.68 9.28 12.07
N TYR A 77 -3.16 9.07 10.85
CA TYR A 77 -4.53 8.66 10.62
C TYR A 77 -4.61 7.14 10.51
N HIS A 78 -5.83 6.60 10.60
CA HIS A 78 -6.07 5.22 10.21
C HIS A 78 -7.34 5.11 9.35
N LEU A 79 -7.38 4.11 8.50
CA LEU A 79 -8.54 3.79 7.69
C LEU A 79 -9.22 2.55 8.26
N LEU A 80 -10.52 2.64 8.55
CA LEU A 80 -11.36 1.52 8.96
C LEU A 80 -12.27 1.10 7.80
N ILE A 81 -12.02 -0.09 7.28
CA ILE A 81 -12.87 -0.72 6.27
C ILE A 81 -13.64 -1.83 6.94
N SER A 82 -14.97 -1.77 6.89
CA SER A 82 -15.83 -2.76 7.55
C SER A 82 -16.92 -3.29 6.63
N GLY A 83 -17.30 -4.55 6.83
CA GLY A 83 -18.45 -5.13 6.16
C GLY A 83 -18.74 -6.57 6.56
N ARG A 84 -19.90 -7.06 6.12
CA ARG A 84 -20.37 -8.43 6.40
C ARG A 84 -19.68 -9.51 5.58
N SER A 85 -19.10 -9.15 4.44
CA SER A 85 -18.38 -10.08 3.56
C SER A 85 -17.34 -9.33 2.74
N ILE A 86 -16.17 -9.94 2.56
CA ILE A 86 -15.13 -9.43 1.66
C ILE A 86 -15.49 -9.58 0.17
N ASN A 87 -16.49 -10.41 -0.16
CA ASN A 87 -16.94 -10.61 -1.54
C ASN A 87 -17.95 -9.54 -2.00
N ASN A 88 -18.43 -8.71 -1.06
CA ASN A 88 -19.33 -7.59 -1.33
C ASN A 88 -18.57 -6.27 -1.10
N ALA A 89 -19.13 -5.16 -1.58
CA ALA A 89 -18.62 -3.83 -1.27
C ALA A 89 -18.56 -3.62 0.26
N PRO A 90 -17.55 -2.90 0.77
CA PRO A 90 -17.52 -2.51 2.17
C PRO A 90 -18.78 -1.72 2.56
N ASP A 91 -19.31 -2.01 3.75
CA ASP A 91 -20.42 -1.26 4.33
C ASP A 91 -19.93 0.15 4.69
N ASN A 92 -18.74 0.28 5.30
CA ASN A 92 -18.13 1.56 5.65
C ASN A 92 -16.65 1.62 5.28
N ILE A 93 -16.17 2.82 4.90
CA ILE A 93 -14.77 3.13 4.63
C ILE A 93 -14.42 4.46 5.31
N TYR A 94 -14.02 4.42 6.57
CA TYR A 94 -13.81 5.61 7.38
C TYR A 94 -12.35 6.00 7.51
N LEU A 95 -12.01 7.24 7.19
CA LEU A 95 -10.75 7.87 7.60
C LEU A 95 -10.93 8.44 9.00
N VAL A 96 -10.05 8.08 9.93
CA VAL A 96 -10.21 8.36 11.36
C VAL A 96 -8.98 9.05 11.92
N LYS A 97 -9.19 10.14 12.68
CA LYS A 97 -8.15 10.84 13.45
C LYS A 97 -7.83 10.09 14.74
N THR A 98 -6.68 10.41 15.34
CA THR A 98 -6.34 9.93 16.70
C THR A 98 -7.32 10.39 17.76
N THR A 99 -8.06 11.48 17.51
CA THR A 99 -9.14 12.00 18.38
C THR A 99 -10.42 11.17 18.31
N GLY A 100 -10.55 10.28 17.31
CA GLY A 100 -11.75 9.49 17.05
C GLY A 100 -12.76 10.15 16.10
N GLU A 101 -12.53 11.38 15.65
CA GLU A 101 -13.31 11.97 14.56
C GLU A 101 -13.11 11.16 13.28
N GLN A 102 -14.16 11.04 12.46
CA GLN A 102 -14.12 10.24 11.24
C GLN A 102 -15.03 10.79 10.14
N ILE A 103 -14.68 10.47 8.89
CA ILE A 103 -15.47 10.74 7.69
C ILE A 103 -15.51 9.51 6.78
N ASP A 104 -16.55 9.36 5.95
CA ASP A 104 -16.57 8.32 4.91
C ASP A 104 -15.90 8.85 3.64
N ILE A 105 -14.79 8.24 3.25
CA ILE A 105 -13.97 8.75 2.13
C ILE A 105 -14.69 8.68 0.78
N ARG A 106 -15.83 7.99 0.68
CA ARG A 106 -16.61 7.89 -0.57
C ARG A 106 -17.45 9.14 -0.82
N TYR A 107 -17.80 9.88 0.22
CA TYR A 107 -18.78 10.97 0.15
C TYR A 107 -18.25 12.29 0.69
N ASP A 108 -17.33 12.24 1.66
CA ASP A 108 -16.83 13.41 2.37
C ASP A 108 -15.49 13.91 1.80
N ASP A 109 -15.19 15.18 2.06
CA ASP A 109 -13.96 15.83 1.63
C ASP A 109 -12.81 15.53 2.61
N ILE A 110 -11.84 14.74 2.13
CA ILE A 110 -10.63 14.38 2.86
C ILE A 110 -9.79 15.62 3.19
N ASP A 111 -9.64 16.57 2.26
CA ASP A 111 -8.76 17.72 2.45
C ASP A 111 -9.31 18.66 3.51
N SER A 112 -10.63 18.90 3.49
CA SER A 112 -11.31 19.63 4.54
C SER A 112 -11.16 18.95 5.91
N PHE A 113 -11.21 17.61 5.95
CA PHE A 113 -11.12 16.85 7.19
C PHE A 113 -9.73 16.87 7.85
N ILE A 114 -8.65 16.78 7.05
CA ILE A 114 -7.27 16.73 7.57
C ILE A 114 -6.72 18.11 7.95
N LEU A 115 -7.29 19.20 7.42
CA LEU A 115 -6.84 20.57 7.69
C LEU A 115 -7.41 21.17 8.98
N ASN A 116 -8.43 20.53 9.56
CA ASN A 116 -9.14 20.96 10.77
C ASN A 116 -8.71 20.13 11.99
#